data_AF-A0A8J9TEY1-F1
#
_entry.id   AF-A0A8J9TEY1-F1
#
_cell.length_a   1.000
_cell.length_b   1.000
_cell.length_c   1.000
_cell.angle_alpha   90.00
_cell.angle_beta   90.00
_cell.angle_gamma   90.00
#
_symmetry.space_group_name_H-M   'P 1'
#
loop_
_entity.id
_entity.type
_entity.pdbx_description
1 polymer ?
#
loop_
_entity_poly.entity_id
_entity_poly.type
_entity_poly.pdbx_seq_one_letter_code
_entity_poly.pdbx_strand_id
1 'polypeptide(L)'
;MNCLWLSFLFFQMSQAWTMFYPRTSSFLSKTAVKSSSSVEAELFVDENEMVPIAENYVRAKYKSMAQSHGKLACTNEGAGQILRSLLPPVTPAELNTEVSKTLATIMANPKNSDDTIEEDDFVKAIVNNSYWKAAGSLVVKELIYFDALHTYYRAGTPLLNNSDYETLRDNLTGEGSVVVNMKAKETIFVMAVASSRRGDPVMDDLQYTTLKRELKAQGSWVTARSQDTLEKLGLNTFMGYLHRAL
;
A
#
# COMPACT_ATOMS: atom_id res chain seq x y z
N MET A 1 6.49 50.90 -40.25
CA MET A 1 5.66 51.04 -41.45
C MET A 1 6.09 49.98 -42.46
N ASN A 2 5.10 49.26 -43.02
CA ASN A 2 5.13 48.25 -44.10
C ASN A 2 5.70 46.87 -43.72
N CYS A 3 4.92 45.81 -43.46
CA CYS A 3 3.84 45.10 -44.20
C CYS A 3 4.35 43.86 -44.96
N LEU A 4 3.93 42.69 -44.44
CA LEU A 4 3.37 41.52 -45.13
C LEU A 4 4.19 40.85 -46.24
N TRP A 5 4.45 39.55 -46.10
CA TRP A 5 3.99 38.51 -47.05
C TRP A 5 3.93 37.14 -46.34
N LEU A 6 2.71 36.59 -46.27
CA LEU A 6 2.42 35.18 -45.99
C LEU A 6 2.59 34.38 -47.29
N SER A 7 3.01 33.10 -47.19
CA SER A 7 2.58 32.05 -48.12
C SER A 7 2.68 30.68 -47.47
N PHE A 8 1.51 30.04 -47.39
CA PHE A 8 1.25 28.65 -47.06
C PHE A 8 1.78 27.69 -48.14
N LEU A 9 2.25 26.51 -47.76
CA LEU A 9 2.01 25.29 -48.54
C LEU A 9 2.06 24.03 -47.65
N PHE A 10 0.89 23.41 -47.53
CA PHE A 10 0.65 22.04 -47.12
C PHE A 10 1.17 21.09 -48.21
N PHE A 11 1.95 20.05 -47.87
CA PHE A 11 1.60 18.68 -48.27
C PHE A 11 2.41 17.61 -47.52
N GLN A 12 1.63 16.60 -47.13
CA GLN A 12 1.85 15.38 -46.38
C GLN A 12 2.81 14.39 -47.06
N MET A 13 3.67 13.72 -46.29
CA MET A 13 3.84 12.27 -46.45
C MET A 13 4.50 11.60 -45.22
N SER A 14 3.73 10.68 -44.65
CA SER A 14 4.13 9.56 -43.79
C SER A 14 5.34 8.82 -44.36
N GLN A 15 6.22 8.30 -43.50
CA GLN A 15 6.76 6.94 -43.56
C GLN A 15 7.30 6.54 -42.17
N ALA A 16 6.78 5.42 -41.68
CA ALA A 16 7.16 4.75 -40.45
C ALA A 16 8.50 4.02 -40.63
N TRP A 17 9.44 4.20 -39.70
CA TRP A 17 10.57 3.30 -39.54
C TRP A 17 10.76 2.95 -38.06
N THR A 18 10.33 1.73 -37.75
CA THR A 18 10.74 0.91 -36.62
C THR A 18 12.26 0.70 -36.66
N MET A 19 12.98 1.13 -35.62
CA MET A 19 14.35 0.68 -35.38
C MET A 19 14.47 -0.03 -34.03
N PHE A 20 14.49 -1.36 -34.15
CA PHE A 20 15.50 -2.26 -33.60
C PHE A 20 16.24 -1.80 -32.33
N TYR A 21 15.84 -2.40 -31.21
CA TYR A 21 16.65 -2.55 -30.01
C TYR A 21 17.85 -3.48 -30.27
N PRO A 22 19.09 -3.09 -29.91
CA PRO A 22 20.19 -4.02 -29.84
C PRO A 22 20.10 -4.88 -28.57
N ARG A 23 19.96 -6.18 -28.81
CA ARG A 23 20.12 -7.29 -27.85
C ARG A 23 21.58 -7.33 -27.40
N THR A 24 21.87 -6.95 -26.16
CA THR A 24 23.16 -7.26 -25.53
C THR A 24 22.97 -8.36 -24.50
N SER A 25 23.72 -9.44 -24.73
CA SER A 25 23.87 -10.62 -23.89
C SER A 25 24.72 -10.25 -22.67
N SER A 26 24.15 -10.31 -21.48
CA SER A 26 24.90 -10.31 -20.22
C SER A 26 24.74 -11.65 -19.51
N PHE A 27 25.86 -12.38 -19.53
CA PHE A 27 26.34 -13.37 -18.58
C PHE A 27 25.45 -13.65 -17.36
N LEU A 28 24.85 -14.85 -17.36
CA LEU A 28 24.34 -15.55 -16.18
C LEU A 28 25.51 -15.93 -15.26
N SER A 29 25.78 -15.11 -14.24
CA SER A 29 26.54 -15.55 -13.06
C SER A 29 25.59 -16.31 -12.14
N LYS A 30 25.71 -17.64 -12.11
CA LYS A 30 25.11 -18.50 -11.09
C LYS A 30 25.84 -18.27 -9.76
N THR A 31 25.33 -17.38 -8.94
CA THR A 31 25.58 -17.45 -7.49
C THR A 31 24.62 -18.48 -6.91
N ALA A 32 25.14 -19.67 -6.68
CA ALA A 32 24.49 -20.69 -5.87
C ALA A 32 24.40 -20.18 -4.43
N VAL A 33 23.26 -19.60 -4.06
CA VAL A 33 22.91 -19.40 -2.65
C VAL A 33 22.38 -20.74 -2.14
N LYS A 34 23.22 -21.29 -1.27
CA LYS A 34 23.03 -22.47 -0.44
C LYS A 34 21.62 -22.52 0.15
N SER A 35 20.93 -23.64 -0.05
CA SER A 35 19.67 -23.95 0.61
C SER A 35 19.86 -23.91 2.13
N SER A 36 19.43 -22.83 2.78
CA SER A 36 19.10 -22.85 4.20
C SER A 36 17.63 -23.22 4.33
N SER A 37 17.37 -24.22 5.16
CA SER A 37 16.06 -24.66 5.64
C SER A 37 15.04 -23.53 5.71
N SER A 38 13.85 -23.76 5.15
CA SER A 38 12.68 -22.88 5.17
C SER A 38 12.19 -22.63 6.60
N VAL A 39 12.87 -21.75 7.32
CA VAL A 39 12.25 -20.99 8.39
C VAL A 39 11.50 -19.90 7.67
N GLU A 40 10.17 -19.98 7.62
CA GLU A 40 9.36 -18.87 7.14
C GLU A 40 9.76 -17.64 7.94
N ALA A 41 10.28 -16.60 7.27
CA ALA A 41 10.69 -15.39 7.96
C ALA A 41 9.47 -14.81 8.69
N GLU A 42 9.57 -14.71 10.02
CA GLU A 42 8.59 -14.03 10.84
C GLU A 42 8.60 -12.53 10.50
N LEU A 43 7.44 -11.89 10.48
CA LEU A 43 7.33 -10.49 10.08
C LEU A 43 7.92 -9.55 11.15
N PHE A 44 7.72 -9.87 12.43
CA PHE A 44 8.07 -9.03 13.58
C PHE A 44 9.12 -9.71 14.45
N VAL A 45 10.28 -10.03 13.86
CA VAL A 45 11.41 -10.64 14.58
C VAL A 45 11.87 -9.68 15.67
N ASP A 46 11.97 -10.17 16.91
CA ASP A 46 12.34 -9.40 18.11
C ASP A 46 11.40 -8.24 18.48
N GLU A 47 10.23 -8.14 17.83
CA GLU A 47 9.22 -7.09 18.03
C GLU A 47 7.90 -7.69 18.54
N ASN A 48 7.95 -8.41 19.67
CA ASN A 48 6.82 -9.18 20.20
C ASN A 48 5.53 -8.36 20.43
N GLU A 49 5.67 -7.06 20.69
CA GLU A 49 4.54 -6.13 20.89
C GLU A 49 3.79 -5.79 19.58
N MET A 50 4.42 -5.99 18.41
CA MET A 50 3.83 -5.66 17.11
C MET A 50 2.88 -6.72 16.58
N VAL A 51 3.06 -7.98 16.97
CA VAL A 51 2.16 -9.08 16.58
C VAL A 51 0.71 -8.81 17.03
N PRO A 52 0.42 -8.56 18.32
CA PRO A 52 -0.96 -8.30 18.76
C PRO A 52 -1.53 -7.01 18.15
N ILE A 53 -0.70 -5.99 17.89
CA ILE A 53 -1.14 -4.73 17.25
C ILE A 53 -1.58 -4.98 15.80
N ALA A 54 -0.79 -5.77 15.04
CA ALA A 54 -1.16 -6.17 13.69
C ALA A 54 -2.44 -7.02 13.66
N GLU A 55 -2.58 -7.97 14.60
CA GLU A 55 -3.81 -8.76 14.73
C GLU A 55 -5.03 -7.90 15.06
N ASN A 56 -4.91 -7.00 16.05
CA ASN A 56 -5.98 -6.10 16.45
C ASN A 56 -6.41 -5.17 15.31
N TYR A 57 -5.45 -4.65 14.54
CA TYR A 57 -5.72 -3.88 13.32
C TYR A 57 -6.56 -4.67 12.30
N VAL A 58 -6.15 -5.91 11.99
CA VAL A 58 -6.87 -6.77 11.03
C VAL A 58 -8.27 -7.12 11.53
N ARG A 59 -8.41 -7.44 12.83
CA ARG A 59 -9.71 -7.70 13.48
C ARG A 59 -10.63 -6.48 13.41
N ALA A 60 -10.09 -5.27 13.61
CA ALA A 60 -10.89 -4.04 13.53
C ALA A 60 -11.42 -3.82 12.11
N LYS A 61 -10.59 -4.04 11.08
CA LYS A 61 -11.00 -3.95 9.67
C LYS A 61 -12.04 -5.01 9.31
N TYR A 62 -11.86 -6.24 9.79
CA TYR A 62 -12.84 -7.32 9.67
C TYR A 62 -14.19 -6.93 10.28
N LYS A 63 -14.21 -6.50 11.53
CA LYS A 63 -15.44 -6.12 12.23
C LYS A 63 -16.15 -4.95 11.57
N SER A 64 -15.40 -3.95 11.11
CA SER A 64 -15.97 -2.79 10.40
C SER A 64 -16.69 -3.20 9.11
N MET A 65 -16.17 -4.18 8.36
CA MET A 65 -16.80 -4.69 7.14
C MET A 65 -18.00 -5.60 7.44
N ALA A 66 -17.91 -6.45 8.46
CA ALA A 66 -19.05 -7.27 8.87
C ALA A 66 -20.24 -6.37 9.29
N GLN A 67 -19.95 -5.33 10.07
CA GLN A 67 -20.94 -4.35 10.54
C GLN A 67 -21.56 -3.54 9.40
N SER A 68 -20.79 -3.12 8.38
CA SER A 68 -21.33 -2.36 7.25
C SER A 68 -22.34 -3.17 6.43
N HIS A 69 -22.26 -4.50 6.46
CA HIS A 69 -23.21 -5.41 5.81
C HIS A 69 -24.31 -5.91 6.75
N GLY A 70 -24.38 -5.41 8.00
CA GLY A 70 -25.35 -5.84 8.99
C GLY A 70 -25.17 -7.29 9.45
N LYS A 71 -23.97 -7.86 9.31
CA LYS A 71 -23.64 -9.24 9.65
C LYS A 71 -22.69 -9.31 10.85
N LEU A 72 -22.66 -10.48 11.50
CA LEU A 72 -21.69 -10.79 12.55
C LEU A 72 -20.33 -11.25 11.98
N ALA A 73 -20.30 -11.66 10.72
CA ALA A 73 -19.12 -12.17 10.03
C ALA A 73 -19.03 -11.60 8.61
N CYS A 74 -17.81 -11.51 8.08
CA CYS A 74 -17.54 -11.11 6.71
C CYS A 74 -17.89 -12.22 5.71
N THR A 75 -18.40 -11.83 4.55
CA THR A 75 -18.51 -12.70 3.38
C THR A 75 -17.16 -12.80 2.67
N ASN A 76 -17.03 -13.77 1.75
CA ASN A 76 -15.87 -13.91 0.89
C ASN A 76 -15.59 -12.64 0.06
N GLU A 77 -16.65 -12.02 -0.47
CA GLU A 77 -16.54 -10.73 -1.15
C GLU A 77 -16.03 -9.61 -0.21
N GLY A 78 -16.60 -9.51 0.99
CA GLY A 78 -16.18 -8.53 1.99
C GLY A 78 -14.71 -8.71 2.38
N ALA A 79 -14.28 -9.95 2.62
CA ALA A 79 -12.88 -10.29 2.89
C ALA A 79 -11.93 -9.94 1.73
N GLY A 80 -12.40 -10.03 0.48
CA GLY A 80 -11.68 -9.54 -0.69
C GLY A 80 -11.48 -8.01 -0.68
N GLN A 81 -12.49 -7.25 -0.26
CA GLN A 81 -12.44 -5.77 -0.18
C GLN A 81 -11.48 -5.28 0.91
N ILE A 82 -11.72 -5.68 2.17
CA ILE A 82 -10.71 -6.38 2.96
C ILE A 82 -9.23 -6.27 2.56
N LEU A 83 -8.77 -7.40 2.05
CA LEU A 83 -7.42 -7.67 1.55
C LEU A 83 -6.88 -6.55 0.66
N ARG A 84 -7.69 -6.00 -0.25
CA ARG A 84 -7.25 -4.93 -1.15
C ARG A 84 -6.77 -3.67 -0.42
N SER A 85 -7.34 -3.38 0.75
CA SER A 85 -6.93 -2.26 1.59
C SER A 85 -5.72 -2.58 2.47
N LEU A 86 -5.54 -3.85 2.84
CA LEU A 86 -4.49 -4.32 3.77
C LEU A 86 -3.15 -4.61 3.10
N LEU A 87 -3.09 -4.78 1.78
CA LEU A 87 -1.81 -5.04 1.12
C LEU A 87 -0.99 -3.75 0.97
N PRO A 88 0.35 -3.83 1.08
CA PRO A 88 1.23 -2.72 0.72
C PRO A 88 1.01 -2.29 -0.74
N PRO A 89 1.47 -1.09 -1.15
CA PRO A 89 1.33 -0.65 -2.54
C PRO A 89 1.94 -1.67 -3.52
N VAL A 90 1.10 -2.22 -4.40
CA VAL A 90 1.43 -3.22 -5.42
C VAL A 90 0.68 -2.92 -6.71
N THR A 91 1.06 -3.56 -7.82
CA THR A 91 0.34 -3.42 -9.08
C THR A 91 -1.07 -4.02 -9.01
N PRO A 92 -2.03 -3.56 -9.84
CA PRO A 92 -3.37 -4.19 -9.89
C PRO A 92 -3.35 -5.69 -10.20
N ALA A 93 -2.38 -6.15 -11.00
CA ALA A 93 -2.25 -7.57 -11.33
C ALA A 93 -1.77 -8.41 -10.14
N GLU A 94 -0.75 -7.92 -9.43
CA GLU A 94 -0.26 -8.53 -8.19
C GLU A 94 -1.33 -8.52 -7.10
N LEU A 95 -2.04 -7.41 -6.95
CA LEU A 95 -3.16 -7.26 -6.01
C LEU A 95 -4.22 -8.34 -6.22
N ASN A 96 -4.72 -8.48 -7.45
CA ASN A 96 -5.75 -9.47 -7.77
C ASN A 96 -5.24 -10.90 -7.54
N THR A 97 -3.99 -11.18 -7.92
CA THR A 97 -3.36 -12.49 -7.72
C THR A 97 -3.29 -12.85 -6.24
N GLU A 98 -2.82 -11.91 -5.40
CA GLU A 98 -2.65 -12.17 -3.98
C GLU A 98 -3.99 -12.25 -3.23
N VAL A 99 -4.96 -11.41 -3.59
CA VAL A 99 -6.32 -11.49 -3.04
C VAL A 99 -6.91 -12.87 -3.32
N SER A 100 -6.88 -13.34 -4.58
CA SER A 100 -7.41 -14.65 -4.94
C SER A 100 -6.70 -15.79 -4.22
N LYS A 101 -5.36 -15.75 -4.12
CA LYS A 101 -4.55 -16.75 -3.41
C LYS A 101 -4.87 -16.79 -1.91
N THR A 102 -4.99 -15.62 -1.29
CA THR A 102 -5.26 -15.52 0.16
C THR A 102 -6.67 -16.01 0.49
N LEU A 103 -7.67 -15.63 -0.31
CA LEU A 103 -9.04 -16.13 -0.17
C LEU A 103 -9.10 -17.65 -0.37
N ALA A 104 -8.41 -18.20 -1.38
CA ALA A 104 -8.35 -19.66 -1.57
C ALA A 104 -7.75 -20.38 -0.35
N THR A 105 -6.76 -19.77 0.32
CA THR A 105 -6.15 -20.30 1.55
C THR A 105 -7.13 -20.29 2.72
N ILE A 106 -7.90 -19.20 2.88
CA ILE A 106 -8.93 -19.08 3.92
C ILE A 106 -10.04 -20.13 3.68
N MET A 107 -10.50 -20.25 2.44
CA MET A 107 -11.58 -21.16 2.04
C MET A 107 -11.19 -22.65 2.10
N ALA A 108 -9.91 -22.97 2.30
CA ALA A 108 -9.47 -24.34 2.54
C ALA A 108 -9.91 -24.89 3.90
N ASN A 109 -10.25 -24.01 4.87
CA ASN A 109 -10.84 -24.44 6.13
C ASN A 109 -12.34 -24.71 5.92
N PRO A 110 -12.85 -25.93 6.20
CA PRO A 110 -14.26 -26.29 5.99
C PRO A 110 -15.27 -25.51 6.85
N LYS A 111 -14.80 -24.75 7.85
CA LYS A 111 -15.66 -23.82 8.61
C LYS A 111 -16.02 -22.57 7.81
N ASN A 112 -15.23 -22.24 6.79
CA ASN A 112 -15.44 -21.06 5.95
C ASN A 112 -16.36 -21.39 4.76
N SER A 113 -17.15 -20.40 4.39
CA SER A 113 -18.08 -20.43 3.26
C SER A 113 -18.14 -19.05 2.61
N ASP A 114 -18.77 -18.95 1.45
CA ASP A 114 -18.91 -17.67 0.76
C ASP A 114 -19.66 -16.62 1.59
N ASP A 115 -20.58 -17.06 2.46
CA ASP A 115 -21.39 -16.20 3.32
C ASP A 115 -20.73 -15.86 4.66
N THR A 116 -19.76 -16.65 5.11
CA THR A 116 -19.17 -16.55 6.44
C THR A 116 -17.73 -17.04 6.44
N ILE A 117 -16.81 -16.12 6.73
CA ILE A 117 -15.40 -16.40 7.00
C ILE A 117 -15.14 -16.21 8.49
N GLU A 118 -14.51 -17.18 9.15
CA GLU A 118 -14.08 -17.08 10.54
C GLU A 118 -13.03 -15.98 10.72
N GLU A 119 -13.22 -15.14 11.76
CA GLU A 119 -12.34 -13.99 12.03
C GLU A 119 -10.88 -14.42 12.22
N ASP A 120 -10.64 -15.50 12.97
CA ASP A 120 -9.28 -15.98 13.27
C ASP A 120 -8.56 -16.53 12.03
N ASP A 121 -9.28 -17.17 11.12
CA ASP A 121 -8.70 -17.66 9.86
C ASP A 121 -8.30 -16.49 8.96
N PHE A 122 -9.15 -15.46 8.88
CA PHE A 122 -8.85 -14.24 8.16
C PHE A 122 -7.61 -13.56 8.74
N VAL A 123 -7.58 -13.32 10.05
CA VAL A 123 -6.45 -12.68 10.75
C VAL A 123 -5.16 -13.45 10.51
N LYS A 124 -5.18 -14.78 10.71
CA LYS A 124 -4.02 -15.64 10.49
C LYS A 124 -3.51 -15.57 9.05
N ALA A 125 -4.41 -15.52 8.06
CA ALA A 125 -4.04 -15.41 6.66
C ALA A 125 -3.37 -14.06 6.32
N ILE A 126 -3.84 -12.96 6.92
CA ILE A 126 -3.22 -11.64 6.72
C ILE A 126 -1.86 -11.54 7.39
N VAL A 127 -1.75 -11.90 8.67
CA VAL A 127 -0.49 -11.77 9.42
C VAL A 127 0.61 -12.65 8.82
N ASN A 128 0.24 -13.76 8.17
CA ASN A 128 1.16 -14.63 7.45
C ASN A 128 1.26 -14.32 5.95
N ASN A 129 0.67 -13.22 5.48
CA ASN A 129 0.62 -12.88 4.07
C ASN A 129 2.03 -12.67 3.49
N SER A 130 2.25 -13.20 2.27
CA SER A 130 3.56 -13.18 1.63
C SER A 130 4.05 -11.78 1.27
N TYR A 131 3.14 -10.86 0.92
CA TYR A 131 3.49 -9.46 0.62
C TYR A 131 3.80 -8.66 1.89
N TRP A 132 3.13 -8.95 3.01
CA TRP A 132 3.49 -8.35 4.30
C TRP A 132 4.92 -8.76 4.70
N LYS A 133 5.21 -10.07 4.65
CA LYS A 133 6.55 -10.61 4.91
C LYS A 133 7.62 -10.03 3.96
N ALA A 134 7.32 -9.92 2.66
CA ALA A 134 8.24 -9.35 1.69
C ALA A 134 8.44 -7.82 1.84
N ALA A 135 7.41 -7.11 2.29
CA ALA A 135 7.49 -5.67 2.55
C ALA A 135 8.37 -5.36 3.76
N GLY A 136 8.29 -6.19 4.81
CA GLY A 136 9.04 -6.06 6.05
C GLY A 136 8.29 -5.28 7.13
N SER A 137 8.73 -5.42 8.39
CA SER A 137 8.02 -4.88 9.57
C SER A 137 7.78 -3.37 9.47
N LEU A 138 8.80 -2.59 9.10
CA LEU A 138 8.70 -1.13 8.96
C LEU A 138 7.57 -0.72 8.01
N VAL A 139 7.49 -1.31 6.82
CA VAL A 139 6.45 -0.97 5.83
C VAL A 139 5.05 -1.31 6.35
N VAL A 140 4.91 -2.46 7.01
CA VAL A 140 3.63 -2.89 7.58
C VAL A 140 3.21 -1.97 8.72
N LYS A 141 4.14 -1.57 9.61
CA LYS A 141 3.87 -0.61 10.68
C LYS A 141 3.43 0.74 10.13
N GLU A 142 4.13 1.27 9.13
CA GLU A 142 3.75 2.52 8.47
C GLU A 142 2.38 2.41 7.80
N LEU A 143 2.08 1.30 7.13
CA LEU A 143 0.75 1.03 6.55
C LEU A 143 -0.36 1.06 7.61
N ILE A 144 -0.19 0.31 8.72
CA ILE A 144 -1.16 0.26 9.81
C ILE A 144 -1.37 1.67 10.37
N TYR A 145 -0.28 2.41 10.60
CA TYR A 145 -0.32 3.78 11.11
C TYR A 145 -1.07 4.74 10.18
N PHE A 146 -0.80 4.67 8.87
CA PHE A 146 -1.49 5.45 7.86
C PHE A 146 -2.99 5.20 7.83
N ASP A 147 -3.38 3.93 7.84
CA ASP A 147 -4.79 3.55 7.77
C ASP A 147 -5.54 3.92 9.06
N ALA A 148 -4.89 3.79 10.22
CA ALA A 148 -5.44 4.24 11.51
C ALA A 148 -5.68 5.76 11.52
N LEU A 149 -4.68 6.56 11.11
CA LEU A 149 -4.83 8.02 11.00
C LEU A 149 -5.90 8.41 9.99
N HIS A 150 -5.88 7.80 8.81
CA HIS A 150 -6.84 8.10 7.74
C HIS A 150 -8.27 7.78 8.19
N THR A 151 -8.48 6.63 8.84
CA THR A 151 -9.78 6.24 9.39
C THR A 151 -10.25 7.23 10.44
N TYR A 152 -9.37 7.62 11.37
CA TYR A 152 -9.70 8.60 12.40
C TYR A 152 -10.08 9.97 11.80
N TYR A 153 -9.30 10.49 10.85
CA TYR A 153 -9.59 11.80 10.24
C TYR A 153 -10.83 11.81 9.35
N ARG A 154 -11.18 10.67 8.74
CA ARG A 154 -12.33 10.57 7.83
C ARG A 154 -13.63 10.20 8.54
N ALA A 155 -13.59 9.22 9.45
CA ALA A 155 -14.76 8.67 10.12
C ALA A 155 -14.94 9.16 11.56
N GLY A 156 -13.91 9.76 12.16
CA GLY A 156 -13.92 10.16 13.58
C GLY A 156 -13.83 8.99 14.57
N THR A 157 -13.74 7.75 14.06
CA THR A 157 -13.64 6.53 14.86
C THR A 157 -12.21 5.99 14.81
N PRO A 158 -11.60 5.67 15.96
CA PRO A 158 -10.27 5.09 15.98
C PRO A 158 -10.32 3.63 15.53
N LEU A 159 -9.36 3.24 14.69
CA LEU A 159 -9.22 1.85 14.23
C LEU A 159 -8.44 0.97 15.23
N LEU A 160 -7.49 1.58 15.93
CA LEU A 160 -6.69 0.98 17.00
C LEU A 160 -7.13 1.56 18.35
N ASN A 161 -6.96 0.80 19.42
CA ASN A 161 -7.08 1.37 20.76
C ASN A 161 -5.89 2.31 21.05
N ASN A 162 -6.01 3.17 22.05
CA ASN A 162 -4.96 4.16 22.36
C ASN A 162 -3.60 3.52 22.71
N SER A 163 -3.60 2.39 23.42
CA SER A 163 -2.36 1.70 23.81
C SER A 163 -1.64 1.14 22.58
N ASP A 164 -2.37 0.47 21.69
CA ASP A 164 -1.84 -0.08 20.44
C ASP A 164 -1.31 1.03 19.53
N TYR A 165 -2.05 2.15 19.44
CA TYR A 165 -1.66 3.30 18.63
C TYR A 165 -0.39 3.97 19.13
N GLU A 166 -0.28 4.25 20.44
CA GLU A 166 0.92 4.88 21.00
C GLU A 166 2.13 3.93 20.93
N THR A 167 1.95 2.63 21.19
CA THR A 167 3.04 1.64 21.06
C THR A 167 3.56 1.57 19.63
N LEU A 168 2.66 1.52 18.64
CA LEU A 168 3.02 1.55 17.21
C LEU A 168 3.78 2.85 16.86
N ARG A 169 3.30 3.99 17.35
CA ARG A 169 3.92 5.29 17.11
C ARG A 169 5.30 5.40 17.74
N ASP A 170 5.48 4.94 18.97
CA ASP A 170 6.76 4.94 19.68
C ASP A 170 7.78 4.06 18.96
N ASN A 171 7.35 2.88 18.52
CA ASN A 171 8.20 1.97 17.74
C ASN A 171 8.65 2.62 16.41
N LEU A 172 7.71 3.18 15.63
CA LEU A 172 8.02 3.92 14.40
C LEU A 172 8.93 5.14 14.64
N THR A 173 8.76 5.82 15.78
CA THR A 173 9.60 6.95 16.18
C THR A 173 11.03 6.47 16.48
N GLY A 174 11.17 5.37 17.21
CA GLY A 174 12.45 4.74 17.52
C GLY A 174 13.22 4.29 16.27
N GLU A 175 12.50 3.84 15.24
CA GLU A 175 13.06 3.48 13.92
C GLU A 175 13.37 4.69 13.04
N GLY A 176 13.00 5.90 13.46
CA GLY A 176 13.23 7.13 12.71
C GLY A 176 12.30 7.31 11.51
N SER A 177 11.13 6.67 11.50
CA SER A 177 10.14 6.88 10.45
C SER A 177 9.63 8.31 10.46
N VAL A 178 9.58 8.94 9.29
CA VAL A 178 9.08 10.30 9.13
C VAL A 178 7.55 10.38 9.15
N VAL A 179 6.85 9.25 9.00
CA VAL A 179 5.38 9.22 8.87
C VAL A 179 4.67 9.63 10.15
N VAL A 180 5.31 9.43 11.32
CA VAL A 180 4.76 9.81 12.63
C VAL A 180 4.59 11.32 12.79
N ASN A 181 5.26 12.11 11.95
CA ASN A 181 5.20 13.58 11.96
C ASN A 181 4.21 14.14 10.94
N MET A 182 3.49 13.29 10.21
CA MET A 182 2.58 13.73 9.16
C MET A 182 1.31 14.39 9.70
N LYS A 183 0.88 15.42 8.98
CA LYS A 183 -0.38 16.12 9.26
C LYS A 183 -1.55 15.42 8.56
N ALA A 184 -2.76 15.63 9.06
CA ALA A 184 -3.98 15.03 8.52
C ALA A 184 -4.14 15.14 6.99
N LYS A 185 -3.92 16.35 6.43
CA LYS A 185 -4.01 16.58 4.98
C LYS A 185 -2.95 15.81 4.20
N GLU A 186 -1.77 15.60 4.77
CA GLU A 186 -0.69 14.83 4.15
C GLU A 186 -1.02 13.34 4.15
N THR A 187 -1.57 12.82 5.25
CA THR A 187 -2.07 11.43 5.35
C THR A 187 -3.17 11.17 4.33
N ILE A 188 -4.16 12.06 4.23
CA ILE A 188 -5.25 11.94 3.24
C ILE A 188 -4.69 11.94 1.81
N PHE A 189 -3.73 12.81 1.52
CA PHE A 189 -3.10 12.88 0.21
C PHE A 189 -2.35 11.59 -0.14
N VAL A 190 -1.54 11.07 0.78
CA VAL A 190 -0.78 9.82 0.58
C VAL A 190 -1.71 8.63 0.35
N MET A 191 -2.77 8.51 1.16
CA MET A 191 -3.76 7.45 0.98
C MET A 191 -4.51 7.58 -0.35
N ALA A 192 -4.89 8.79 -0.77
CA ALA A 192 -5.51 9.02 -2.07
C ALA A 192 -4.59 8.57 -3.23
N VAL A 193 -3.29 8.88 -3.16
CA VAL A 193 -2.30 8.42 -4.14
C VAL A 193 -2.19 6.89 -4.12
N ALA A 194 -2.10 6.28 -2.94
CA ALA A 194 -1.97 4.83 -2.80
C ALA A 194 -3.20 4.06 -3.31
N SER A 195 -4.40 4.57 -3.07
CA SER A 195 -5.64 3.92 -3.53
C SER A 195 -5.89 4.16 -5.03
N SER A 196 -5.62 5.38 -5.53
CA SER A 196 -5.70 5.65 -6.98
C SER A 196 -4.75 4.76 -7.79
N ARG A 197 -3.50 4.61 -7.32
CA ARG A 197 -2.48 3.79 -7.99
C ARG A 197 -2.84 2.30 -8.08
N ARG A 198 -3.55 1.77 -7.09
CA ARG A 198 -4.03 0.37 -7.09
C ARG A 198 -5.36 0.15 -7.84
N GLY A 199 -5.90 1.21 -8.46
CA GLY A 199 -7.16 1.14 -9.22
C GLY A 199 -8.42 1.29 -8.37
N ASP A 200 -8.31 1.80 -7.15
CA ASP A 200 -9.44 2.00 -6.22
C ASP A 200 -9.44 3.44 -5.67
N PRO A 201 -9.71 4.47 -6.49
CA PRO A 201 -9.62 5.86 -6.08
C PRO A 201 -10.63 6.19 -4.98
N VAL A 202 -10.14 6.68 -3.83
CA VAL A 202 -10.98 7.09 -2.68
C VAL A 202 -11.31 8.59 -2.66
N MET A 203 -10.84 9.33 -3.66
CA MET A 203 -10.94 10.78 -3.80
C MET A 203 -11.08 11.13 -5.28
N ASP A 204 -11.94 12.11 -5.62
CA ASP A 204 -12.09 12.57 -7.00
C ASP A 204 -10.96 13.52 -7.44
N ASP A 205 -10.85 13.76 -8.75
CA ASP A 205 -9.78 14.56 -9.35
C ASP A 205 -9.76 16.02 -8.88
N LEU A 206 -10.94 16.60 -8.60
CA LEU A 206 -11.06 17.99 -8.16
C LEU A 206 -10.62 18.14 -6.71
N GLN A 207 -11.05 17.23 -5.84
CA GLN A 207 -10.63 17.11 -4.45
C GLN A 207 -9.12 16.89 -4.38
N TYR A 208 -8.60 15.95 -5.17
CA TYR A 208 -7.17 15.66 -5.23
C TYR A 208 -6.33 16.87 -5.68
N THR A 209 -6.74 17.52 -6.77
CA THR A 209 -6.04 18.70 -7.29
C THR A 209 -6.06 19.87 -6.30
N THR A 210 -7.17 20.05 -5.58
CA THR A 210 -7.30 21.07 -4.54
C THR A 210 -6.40 20.78 -3.36
N LEU A 211 -6.45 19.55 -2.82
CA LEU A 211 -5.60 19.12 -1.72
C LEU A 211 -4.11 19.24 -2.06
N LYS A 212 -3.72 18.79 -3.25
CA LYS A 212 -2.33 18.88 -3.74
C LYS A 212 -1.84 20.34 -3.81
N ARG A 213 -2.70 21.25 -4.28
CA ARG A 213 -2.38 22.69 -4.36
C ARG A 213 -2.22 23.32 -2.99
N GLU A 214 -3.10 23.00 -2.04
CA GLU A 214 -2.99 23.48 -0.66
C GLU A 214 -1.71 22.99 0.01
N LEU A 215 -1.40 21.70 -0.12
CA LEU A 215 -0.19 21.11 0.44
C LEU A 215 1.08 21.72 -0.17
N LYS A 216 1.09 21.97 -1.49
CA LYS A 216 2.19 22.70 -2.15
C LYS A 216 2.35 24.11 -1.59
N ALA A 217 1.25 24.85 -1.42
CA ALA A 217 1.30 26.19 -0.85
C ALA A 217 1.82 26.21 0.60
N GLN A 218 1.61 25.12 1.35
CA GLN A 218 2.12 24.93 2.70
C GLN A 218 3.57 24.42 2.75
N GLY A 219 4.22 24.19 1.60
CA GLY A 219 5.56 23.60 1.55
C GLY A 219 5.60 22.16 2.06
N SER A 220 4.49 21.43 1.97
CA SER A 220 4.40 20.06 2.47
C SER A 220 5.28 19.11 1.66
N TRP A 221 6.11 18.36 2.38
CA TRP A 221 7.11 17.46 1.82
C TRP A 221 6.50 16.34 0.97
N VAL A 222 5.26 15.90 1.25
CA VAL A 222 4.63 14.80 0.50
C VAL A 222 4.34 15.15 -0.97
N THR A 223 4.28 16.45 -1.31
CA THR A 223 4.00 16.90 -2.69
C THR A 223 5.23 17.07 -3.56
N ALA A 224 6.42 17.18 -2.94
CA ALA A 224 7.72 17.39 -3.59
C ALA A 224 8.76 16.44 -2.98
N ARG A 225 8.33 15.21 -2.69
CA ARG A 225 9.10 14.26 -1.92
C ARG A 225 10.39 13.84 -2.64
N SER A 226 11.44 13.67 -1.84
CA SER A 226 12.65 12.93 -2.20
C SER A 226 12.83 11.74 -1.24
N GLN A 227 13.82 10.88 -1.49
CA GLN A 227 14.12 9.77 -0.59
C GLN A 227 14.42 10.27 0.83
N ASP A 228 13.77 9.65 1.82
CA ASP A 228 14.06 9.91 3.23
C ASP A 228 15.37 9.25 3.69
N THR A 229 15.72 9.44 4.96
CA THR A 229 16.95 8.88 5.53
C THR A 229 16.96 7.36 5.49
N LEU A 230 15.85 6.69 5.79
CA LEU A 230 15.75 5.23 5.81
C LEU A 230 15.90 4.67 4.39
N GLU A 231 15.26 5.30 3.41
CA GLU A 231 15.37 4.93 2.00
C GLU A 231 16.79 5.12 1.45
N LYS A 232 17.48 6.19 1.86
CA LYS A 232 18.90 6.40 1.51
C LYS A 232 19.83 5.35 2.11
N LEU A 233 19.44 4.77 3.25
CA LEU A 233 20.12 3.63 3.87
C LEU A 233 19.72 2.28 3.23
N GLY A 234 18.88 2.30 2.19
CA GLY A 234 18.43 1.10 1.48
C GLY A 234 17.28 0.38 2.16
N LEU A 235 16.66 0.97 3.18
CA LEU A 235 15.50 0.38 3.84
C LEU A 235 14.23 0.56 3.00
N ASN A 236 13.29 -0.35 3.22
CA ASN A 236 11.98 -0.31 2.64
C ASN A 236 11.03 0.48 3.55
N THR A 237 10.49 1.57 3.03
CA THR A 237 9.40 2.34 3.67
C THR A 237 8.14 2.21 2.83
N PHE A 238 6.96 2.35 3.44
CA PHE A 238 5.66 2.43 2.75
C PHE A 238 5.69 3.51 1.68
N MET A 239 6.25 4.65 2.04
CA MET A 239 6.45 5.76 1.14
C MET A 239 7.36 5.33 -0.03
N GLY A 240 8.47 4.64 0.20
CA GLY A 240 9.34 4.08 -0.84
C GLY A 240 8.60 3.11 -1.76
N TYR A 241 7.80 2.21 -1.19
CA TYR A 241 6.92 1.30 -1.93
C TYR A 241 5.96 2.07 -2.85
N LEU A 242 5.31 3.11 -2.34
CA LEU A 242 4.38 3.92 -3.13
C LEU A 242 5.02 4.52 -4.38
N HIS A 243 6.32 4.84 -4.34
CA HIS A 243 7.06 5.42 -5.47
C HIS A 243 7.74 4.39 -6.38
N ARG A 244 8.12 3.21 -5.86
CA ARG A 244 8.80 2.15 -6.63
C ARG A 244 7.84 1.15 -7.26
N ALA A 245 6.77 0.82 -6.56
CA ALA A 245 5.88 -0.28 -6.94
C ALA A 245 5.09 0.02 -8.22
N LEU A 246 5.05 1.27 -8.68
CA LEU A 246 4.23 1.73 -9.80
C LEU A 246 4.83 2.96 -10.50
#